data_AF-A0A2B4R553-F1
#
_entry.id   AF-A0A2B4R553-F1
#
_cell.length_a   1.000
_cell.length_b   1.000
_cell.length_c   1.000
_cell.angle_alpha   90.00
_cell.angle_beta   90.00
_cell.angle_gamma   90.00
#
_symmetry.space_group_name_H-M   'P 1'
#
loop_
_entity.id
_entity.type
_entity.pdbx_description
1 polymer ?
#
loop_
_entity_poly.entity_id
_entity_poly.type
_entity_poly.pdbx_seq_one_letter_code
_entity_poly.pdbx_strand_id
1 'polypeptide(L)'
;MFVHVYKAIFLVFVLSVLCEVPVGKAAPSQIQADYNCPVCKLLKKILQQNKFIMEKIDLLLEEGDNCSRAARDCADIYDCGHKSSGVHTIHPHGQKPFVVFCDQTTNGGGWTVFQKRLDGSVDFYRGWNDYKVGFGNLKGEYWLGLDKLHGLTINNQKRYKLRVDLEDTSGNTVYASYDYFAVSSGKSNYHLSLGTYHGTAGDSLSGHKSMSFSTKDRDNDVYSGNCAANFHGAWWYGSCHSSNLNGAYLHGAHSSYANGVNWYAWKGYHYSAKRAEMKIRPNNWTPS
;
A
#
# COMPACT_ATOMS: atom_id res chain seq x y z
N MET A 1 28.87 -15.55 12.66
CA MET A 1 30.21 -15.81 13.22
C MET A 1 31.35 -15.27 12.34
N PHE A 2 31.27 -15.35 11.00
CA PHE A 2 32.35 -14.88 10.11
C PHE A 2 32.57 -13.35 10.06
N VAL A 3 31.53 -12.52 10.14
CA VAL A 3 31.66 -11.04 10.01
C VAL A 3 32.40 -10.39 11.18
N HIS A 4 32.36 -10.98 12.38
CA HIS A 4 33.07 -10.45 13.56
C HIS A 4 34.58 -10.74 13.52
N VAL A 5 34.99 -11.85 12.89
CA VAL A 5 36.40 -12.23 12.77
C VAL A 5 37.15 -11.28 11.82
N TYR A 6 36.53 -10.86 10.71
CA TYR A 6 37.16 -9.92 9.77
C TYR A 6 37.30 -8.48 10.33
N LYS A 7 36.35 -8.01 11.15
CA LYS A 7 36.47 -6.70 11.81
C LYS A 7 37.65 -6.65 12.79
N ALA A 8 37.86 -7.72 13.55
CA ALA A 8 38.96 -7.80 14.52
C ALA A 8 40.33 -7.89 13.83
N ILE A 9 40.45 -8.69 12.77
CA ILE A 9 41.70 -8.87 12.02
C ILE A 9 42.12 -7.57 11.30
N PHE A 10 41.18 -6.85 10.69
CA PHE A 10 41.48 -5.60 9.99
C PHE A 10 41.94 -4.49 10.97
N LEU A 11 41.32 -4.41 12.15
CA LEU A 11 41.73 -3.45 13.18
C LEU A 11 43.14 -3.73 13.72
N VAL A 12 43.48 -5.01 13.93
CA VAL A 12 44.80 -5.45 14.40
C VAL A 12 45.88 -5.18 13.33
N PHE A 13 45.59 -5.44 12.05
CA PHE A 13 46.52 -5.22 10.96
C PHE A 13 46.81 -3.72 10.72
N VAL A 14 45.77 -2.88 10.83
CA VAL A 14 45.91 -1.42 10.74
C VAL A 14 46.72 -0.87 11.92
N LEU A 15 46.53 -1.40 13.13
CA LEU A 15 47.30 -1.01 14.31
C LEU A 15 48.77 -1.46 14.25
N SER A 16 49.05 -2.66 13.71
CA SER A 16 50.43 -3.17 13.57
C SER A 16 51.23 -2.41 12.53
N VAL A 17 50.60 -1.97 11.43
CA VAL A 17 51.28 -1.23 10.36
C VAL A 17 51.49 0.24 10.71
N LEU A 18 50.59 0.86 11.49
CA LEU A 18 50.61 2.31 11.76
C LEU A 18 51.25 2.72 13.08
N CYS A 19 51.38 1.82 14.07
CA CYS A 19 51.91 2.16 15.39
C CYS A 19 53.17 1.32 15.75
N GLU A 20 53.92 0.79 14.75
CA GLU A 20 55.19 0.03 14.90
C GLU A 20 55.17 -1.00 16.04
N VAL A 21 54.10 -1.80 16.14
CA VAL A 21 54.01 -2.82 17.18
C VAL A 21 54.83 -4.05 16.75
N PRO A 22 55.83 -4.50 17.54
CA PRO A 22 56.61 -5.69 17.20
C PRO A 22 55.70 -6.91 17.16
N VAL A 23 55.66 -7.60 16.03
CA VAL A 23 54.91 -8.84 15.86
C VAL A 23 55.53 -9.90 16.78
N GLY A 24 54.88 -10.22 17.91
CA GLY A 24 55.27 -11.40 18.67
C GLY A 24 54.87 -11.56 20.14
N LYS A 25 54.56 -10.53 20.93
CA LYS A 25 54.33 -10.73 22.39
C LYS A 25 53.39 -9.73 23.07
N ALA A 26 52.11 -9.70 22.71
CA ALA A 26 51.10 -9.11 23.60
C ALA A 26 49.80 -9.90 23.53
N ALA A 27 49.37 -10.42 24.69
CA ALA A 27 48.00 -10.87 24.84
C ALA A 27 47.05 -9.67 24.60
N PRO A 28 45.88 -9.87 23.97
CA PRO A 28 44.95 -8.78 23.64
C PRO A 28 44.53 -7.91 24.84
N SER A 29 44.71 -8.41 26.07
CA SER A 29 44.38 -7.74 27.33
C SER A 29 45.48 -6.81 27.89
N GLN A 30 46.68 -6.74 27.29
CA GLN A 30 47.80 -5.91 27.80
C GLN A 30 48.19 -4.72 26.93
N ILE A 31 47.47 -4.45 25.83
CA ILE A 31 47.67 -3.26 25.01
C ILE A 31 46.80 -2.13 25.55
N GLN A 32 47.09 -1.71 26.78
CA GLN A 32 46.43 -0.58 27.42
C GLN A 32 47.52 0.36 27.91
N ALA A 33 47.54 1.56 27.32
CA ALA A 33 48.41 2.69 27.61
C ALA A 33 49.88 2.56 27.16
N ASP A 34 50.18 2.99 25.94
CA ASP A 34 50.84 4.29 25.71
C ASP A 34 50.95 4.56 24.20
N TYR A 35 49.96 5.26 23.63
CA TYR A 35 49.99 5.63 22.21
C TYR A 35 49.88 7.14 22.08
N ASN A 36 50.99 7.82 22.33
CA ASN A 36 51.18 9.21 21.94
C ASN A 36 51.43 9.36 20.42
N CYS A 37 51.28 8.28 19.62
CA CYS A 37 51.36 8.35 18.17
C CYS A 37 50.19 9.18 17.60
N PRO A 38 50.47 10.18 16.74
CA PRO A 38 49.46 11.01 16.09
C PRO A 38 48.36 10.21 15.38
N VAL A 39 48.73 9.09 14.75
CA VAL A 39 47.79 8.19 14.05
C VAL A 39 46.85 7.49 15.03
N CYS A 40 47.40 6.96 16.13
CA CYS A 40 46.61 6.32 17.18
C CYS A 40 45.65 7.34 17.86
N LYS A 41 46.00 8.63 17.97
CA LYS A 41 45.09 9.71 18.41
C LYS A 41 43.97 9.99 17.40
N LEU A 42 44.30 10.02 16.10
CA LEU A 42 43.32 10.20 15.03
C LEU A 42 42.33 9.04 14.98
N LEU A 43 42.82 7.79 15.11
CA LEU A 43 41.98 6.60 15.14
C LEU A 43 40.99 6.63 16.31
N LYS A 44 41.42 7.04 17.50
CA LYS A 44 40.51 7.23 18.65
C LYS A 44 39.41 8.26 18.37
N LYS A 45 39.76 9.40 17.75
CA LYS A 45 38.76 10.41 17.34
C LYS A 45 37.76 9.85 16.33
N ILE A 46 38.23 9.11 15.32
CA ILE A 46 37.38 8.47 14.31
C ILE A 46 36.45 7.44 14.96
N LEU A 47 36.97 6.57 15.83
CA LEU A 47 36.16 5.58 16.54
C LEU A 47 35.09 6.24 17.42
N GLN A 48 35.43 7.36 18.08
CA GLN A 48 34.49 8.12 18.91
C GLN A 48 33.42 8.82 18.07
N GLN A 49 33.79 9.41 16.93
CA GLN A 49 32.82 9.94 15.95
C GLN A 49 31.92 8.84 15.40
N ASN A 50 32.47 7.68 15.04
CA ASN A 50 31.69 6.55 14.54
C ASN A 50 30.69 6.06 15.60
N LYS A 51 31.11 5.98 16.88
CA LYS A 51 30.19 5.63 17.97
C LYS A 51 29.04 6.64 18.08
N PHE A 52 29.34 7.93 18.03
CA PHE A 52 28.32 8.99 18.07
C PHE A 52 27.38 8.97 16.86
N ILE A 53 27.90 8.66 15.66
CA ILE A 53 27.09 8.52 14.45
C ILE A 53 26.12 7.34 14.59
N MET A 54 26.59 6.19 15.09
CA MET A 54 25.73 5.02 15.28
C MET A 54 24.61 5.28 16.28
N GLU A 55 24.91 5.93 17.41
CA GLU A 55 23.89 6.29 18.42
C GLU A 55 22.82 7.24 17.85
N LYS A 56 23.21 8.21 17.02
CA LYS A 56 22.25 9.05 16.29
C LYS A 56 21.41 8.28 15.28
N ILE A 57 22.00 7.30 14.59
CA ILE A 57 21.26 6.45 13.64
C ILE A 57 20.21 5.64 14.38
N ASP A 58 20.56 5.03 15.52
CA ASP A 58 19.62 4.24 16.32
C ASP A 58 18.43 5.10 16.80
N LEU A 59 18.69 6.32 17.27
CA LEU A 59 17.63 7.26 17.65
C LEU A 59 16.69 7.62 16.49
N LEU A 60 17.24 7.85 15.29
CA LEU A 60 16.43 8.16 14.10
C LEU A 60 15.57 6.96 13.66
N LEU A 61 16.10 5.73 13.81
CA LEU A 61 15.35 4.51 13.53
C LEU A 61 14.21 4.33 14.53
N GLU A 62 14.44 4.59 15.82
CA GLU A 62 13.40 4.56 16.85
C GLU A 62 12.30 5.61 16.62
N GLU A 63 12.67 6.84 16.23
CA GLU A 63 11.71 7.89 15.89
C GLU A 63 10.85 7.53 14.67
N GLY A 64 11.47 6.97 13.62
CA GLY A 64 10.76 6.47 12.44
C GLY A 64 9.79 5.33 12.78
N ASP A 65 10.22 4.38 13.61
CA ASP A 65 9.38 3.29 14.10
C ASP A 65 8.21 3.83 14.93
N ASN A 66 8.44 4.83 15.79
CA ASN A 66 7.38 5.44 16.59
C ASN A 66 6.38 6.21 15.72
N CYS A 67 6.84 6.92 14.69
CA CYS A 67 5.97 7.57 13.71
C CYS A 67 5.06 6.55 13.01
N SER A 68 5.63 5.43 12.54
CA SER A 68 4.87 4.38 11.85
C SER A 68 3.80 3.72 12.74
N ARG A 69 4.06 3.63 14.06
CA ARG A 69 3.10 3.10 15.05
C ARG A 69 1.87 4.00 15.25
N ALA A 70 1.99 5.28 14.92
CA ALA A 70 0.88 6.24 14.95
C ALA A 70 0.23 6.47 13.58
N ALA A 71 0.82 5.92 12.50
CA ALA A 71 0.36 6.18 11.14
C ALA A 71 -1.00 5.53 10.87
N ARG A 72 -1.98 6.34 10.47
CA ARG A 72 -3.39 5.90 10.33
C ARG A 72 -3.74 5.48 8.90
N ASP A 73 -2.89 5.84 7.95
CA ASP A 73 -3.01 5.51 6.53
C ASP A 73 -1.64 5.61 5.84
N CYS A 74 -1.59 5.28 4.55
CA CYS A 74 -0.34 5.32 3.79
C CYS A 74 0.24 6.72 3.56
N ALA A 75 -0.55 7.79 3.73
CA ALA A 75 -0.04 9.16 3.67
C ALA A 75 0.76 9.47 4.93
N ASP A 76 0.26 9.09 6.11
CA ASP A 76 1.02 9.20 7.36
C ASP A 76 2.31 8.35 7.28
N ILE A 77 2.26 7.14 6.70
CA ILE A 77 3.44 6.30 6.45
C ILE A 77 4.46 7.00 5.53
N TYR A 78 3.97 7.69 4.50
CA TYR A 78 4.83 8.47 3.59
C TYR A 78 5.52 9.62 4.33
N ASP A 79 4.77 10.33 5.18
CA ASP A 79 5.28 11.45 5.99
C ASP A 79 6.29 10.97 7.04
N CYS A 80 6.18 9.72 7.52
CA CYS A 80 7.20 9.04 8.33
C CYS A 80 8.48 8.66 7.56
N GLY A 81 8.61 9.01 6.28
CA GLY A 81 9.80 8.77 5.47
C GLY A 81 9.79 7.48 4.65
N HIS A 82 8.74 6.67 4.71
CA HIS A 82 8.61 5.48 3.87
C HIS A 82 8.13 5.85 2.46
N LYS A 83 9.07 6.25 1.60
CA LYS A 83 8.79 6.73 0.24
C LYS A 83 8.72 5.63 -0.83
N SER A 84 8.99 4.37 -0.48
CA SER A 84 8.91 3.24 -1.40
C SER A 84 7.59 2.48 -1.24
N SER A 85 6.98 2.08 -2.36
CA SER A 85 5.75 1.29 -2.34
C SER A 85 5.98 -0.07 -1.68
N GLY A 86 5.05 -0.51 -0.83
CA GLY A 86 5.25 -1.70 -0.02
C GLY A 86 4.09 -1.99 0.92
N VAL A 87 4.21 -3.09 1.66
CA VAL A 87 3.23 -3.48 2.68
C VAL A 87 3.62 -2.84 4.00
N HIS A 88 2.67 -2.15 4.63
CA HIS A 88 2.85 -1.49 5.92
C HIS A 88 1.67 -1.80 6.84
N THR A 89 1.93 -1.81 8.14
CA THR A 89 0.88 -1.82 9.17
C THR A 89 0.43 -0.39 9.42
N ILE A 90 -0.88 -0.17 9.43
CA ILE A 90 -1.49 1.11 9.80
C ILE A 90 -2.37 0.93 11.03
N HIS A 91 -2.61 2.03 11.73
CA HIS A 91 -3.33 2.10 13.00
C HIS A 91 -4.53 3.08 12.89
N PRO A 92 -5.56 2.79 12.08
CA PRO A 92 -6.67 3.72 11.87
C PRO A 92 -7.49 3.93 13.15
N HIS A 93 -8.02 5.14 13.33
CA HIS A 93 -8.84 5.47 14.48
C HIS A 93 -10.11 4.59 14.55
N GLY A 94 -10.37 4.00 15.72
CA GLY A 94 -11.54 3.15 15.95
C GLY A 94 -11.46 1.77 15.27
N GLN A 95 -10.30 1.37 14.77
CA GLN A 95 -10.04 0.04 14.22
C GLN A 95 -8.83 -0.61 14.88
N LYS A 96 -8.81 -1.95 14.91
CA LYS A 96 -7.59 -2.68 15.24
C LYS A 96 -6.56 -2.44 14.11
N PRO A 97 -5.25 -2.41 14.43
CA PRO A 97 -4.23 -2.27 13.40
C PRO A 97 -4.33 -3.38 12.35
N PHE A 98 -4.04 -3.05 11.09
CA PHE A 98 -4.01 -4.02 10.00
C PHE A 98 -3.01 -3.62 8.93
N VAL A 99 -2.65 -4.60 8.10
CA VAL A 99 -1.70 -4.42 6.99
C VAL A 99 -2.40 -3.95 5.72
N VAL A 100 -1.74 -3.04 5.00
CA VAL A 100 -2.18 -2.48 3.72
C VAL A 100 -1.01 -2.43 2.74
N PHE A 101 -1.31 -2.34 1.45
CA PHE A 101 -0.31 -1.96 0.45
C PHE A 101 -0.35 -0.46 0.23
N CYS A 102 0.79 0.20 0.46
CA CYS A 102 0.99 1.60 0.19
C CYS A 102 1.63 1.79 -1.18
N ASP A 103 0.95 2.55 -2.05
CA ASP A 103 1.54 3.06 -3.28
C ASP A 103 2.09 4.47 -2.99
N GLN A 104 3.41 4.52 -2.88
CA GLN A 104 4.18 5.72 -2.55
C GLN A 104 4.74 6.43 -3.78
N THR A 105 4.37 5.97 -4.98
CA THR A 105 4.96 6.42 -6.24
C THR A 105 3.96 7.12 -7.15
N THR A 106 2.72 6.62 -7.24
CA THR A 106 1.73 7.16 -8.17
C THR A 106 1.27 8.55 -7.74
N ASN A 107 1.41 9.55 -8.62
CA ASN A 107 0.90 10.91 -8.39
C ASN A 107 1.27 11.49 -7.00
N GLY A 108 2.54 11.36 -6.62
CA GLY A 108 3.08 11.87 -5.36
C GLY A 108 2.94 10.93 -4.15
N GLY A 109 2.42 9.71 -4.33
CA GLY A 109 2.39 8.69 -3.27
C GLY A 109 1.31 8.89 -2.21
N GLY A 110 1.47 8.27 -1.04
CA GLY A 110 0.53 8.32 0.07
C GLY A 110 -0.78 7.54 -0.15
N TRP A 111 -0.84 6.67 -1.16
CA TRP A 111 -2.07 5.97 -1.50
C TRP A 111 -2.20 4.65 -0.73
N THR A 112 -3.34 4.47 -0.08
CA THR A 112 -3.73 3.18 0.50
C THR A 112 -4.52 2.41 -0.56
N VAL A 113 -3.92 1.35 -1.12
CA VAL A 113 -4.59 0.50 -2.10
C VAL A 113 -5.58 -0.41 -1.37
N PHE A 114 -6.79 -0.56 -1.90
CA PHE A 114 -7.82 -1.40 -1.30
C PHE A 114 -8.40 -2.45 -2.24
N GLN A 115 -8.14 -2.31 -3.54
CA GLN A 115 -8.47 -3.31 -4.55
C GLN A 115 -7.35 -3.36 -5.58
N LYS A 116 -6.98 -4.58 -5.99
CA LYS A 116 -5.96 -4.81 -7.02
C LYS A 116 -6.28 -6.05 -7.85
N ARG A 117 -6.30 -5.87 -9.17
CA ARG A 117 -6.38 -6.91 -10.23
C ARG A 117 -5.12 -6.80 -11.10
N LEU A 118 -4.51 -7.92 -11.44
CA LEU A 118 -3.25 -7.94 -12.19
C LEU A 118 -3.06 -9.17 -13.10
N ASP A 119 -3.54 -10.35 -12.72
CA ASP A 119 -3.25 -11.62 -13.41
C ASP A 119 -4.36 -12.68 -13.33
N GLY A 120 -5.44 -12.43 -12.58
CA GLY A 120 -6.52 -13.39 -12.38
C GLY A 120 -6.19 -14.54 -11.43
N SER A 121 -5.11 -14.43 -10.64
CA SER A 121 -4.72 -15.46 -9.66
C SER A 121 -5.70 -15.61 -8.50
N VAL A 122 -6.58 -14.62 -8.27
CA VAL A 122 -7.56 -14.65 -7.19
C VAL A 122 -8.98 -14.60 -7.78
N ASP A 123 -9.83 -15.53 -7.31
CA ASP A 123 -11.26 -15.48 -7.62
C ASP A 123 -11.93 -14.31 -6.86
N PHE A 124 -12.55 -13.39 -7.60
CA PHE A 124 -13.33 -12.27 -7.07
C PHE A 124 -14.85 -12.55 -7.06
N TYR A 125 -15.33 -13.65 -7.60
CA TYR A 125 -16.75 -14.01 -7.57
C TYR A 125 -17.15 -14.63 -6.23
N ARG A 126 -17.05 -13.82 -5.17
CA ARG A 126 -17.19 -14.21 -3.76
C ARG A 126 -18.48 -13.72 -3.11
N GLY A 127 -18.80 -14.30 -1.96
CA GLY A 127 -19.99 -13.96 -1.18
C GLY A 127 -19.78 -12.75 -0.27
N TRP A 128 -20.85 -12.32 0.39
CA TRP A 128 -20.92 -11.13 1.23
C TRP A 128 -19.85 -11.11 2.32
N ASN A 129 -19.69 -12.25 3.01
CA ASN A 129 -18.77 -12.33 4.14
C ASN A 129 -17.31 -12.11 3.70
N ASP A 130 -16.92 -12.66 2.55
CA ASP A 130 -15.56 -12.48 2.01
C ASP A 130 -15.30 -11.01 1.67
N TYR A 131 -16.25 -10.33 1.01
CA TYR A 131 -16.13 -8.91 0.70
C TYR A 131 -16.15 -8.01 1.94
N LYS A 132 -16.85 -8.44 3.00
CA LYS A 132 -16.86 -7.76 4.30
C LYS A 132 -15.49 -7.80 4.97
N VAL A 133 -14.87 -8.98 5.06
CA VAL A 133 -13.59 -9.17 5.78
C VAL A 133 -12.34 -8.87 4.95
N GLY A 134 -12.40 -9.09 3.63
CA GLY A 134 -11.28 -8.99 2.70
C GLY A 134 -10.67 -10.35 2.35
N PHE A 135 -10.02 -10.44 1.17
CA PHE A 135 -9.42 -11.66 0.65
C PHE A 135 -8.28 -11.36 -0.32
N GLY A 136 -7.48 -12.38 -0.65
CA GLY A 136 -6.36 -12.30 -1.59
C GLY A 136 -5.01 -12.02 -0.92
N ASN A 137 -4.06 -11.49 -1.68
CA ASN A 137 -2.68 -11.24 -1.26
C ASN A 137 -2.29 -9.77 -1.52
N LEU A 138 -1.83 -9.05 -0.49
CA LEU A 138 -1.42 -7.65 -0.61
C LEU A 138 -0.27 -7.41 -1.62
N LYS A 139 0.54 -8.43 -1.93
CA LYS A 139 1.58 -8.39 -2.95
C LYS A 139 1.10 -8.88 -4.33
N GLY A 140 -0.13 -9.38 -4.41
CA GLY A 140 -0.79 -9.88 -5.62
C GLY A 140 -2.15 -9.21 -5.81
N GLU A 141 -3.16 -9.99 -6.19
CA GLU A 141 -4.55 -9.53 -6.27
C GLU A 141 -5.25 -9.62 -4.92
N TYR A 142 -6.02 -8.60 -4.56
CA TYR A 142 -6.76 -8.60 -3.30
C TYR A 142 -7.91 -7.59 -3.25
N TRP A 143 -8.77 -7.81 -2.27
CA TRP A 143 -9.77 -6.88 -1.78
C TRP A 143 -9.56 -6.67 -0.28
N LEU A 144 -9.40 -5.43 0.17
CA LEU A 144 -9.03 -5.10 1.55
C LEU A 144 -10.10 -5.48 2.58
N GLY A 145 -11.38 -5.44 2.18
CA GLY A 145 -12.53 -5.68 3.04
C GLY A 145 -13.34 -4.41 3.32
N LEU A 146 -14.67 -4.51 3.21
CA LEU A 146 -15.58 -3.38 3.38
C LEU A 146 -15.59 -2.83 4.80
N ASP A 147 -15.40 -3.66 5.82
CA ASP A 147 -15.30 -3.18 7.22
C ASP A 147 -14.08 -2.29 7.42
N LYS A 148 -12.94 -2.68 6.83
CA LYS A 148 -11.71 -1.90 6.88
C LYS A 148 -11.89 -0.57 6.14
N LEU A 149 -12.46 -0.63 4.93
CA LEU A 149 -12.70 0.54 4.08
C LEU A 149 -13.68 1.54 4.70
N HIS A 150 -14.73 1.06 5.36
CA HIS A 150 -15.66 1.90 6.10
C HIS A 150 -14.94 2.70 7.19
N GLY A 151 -14.16 2.03 8.05
CA GLY A 151 -13.46 2.71 9.13
C GLY A 151 -12.38 3.69 8.62
N LEU A 152 -11.65 3.35 7.56
CA LEU A 152 -10.70 4.27 6.93
C LEU A 152 -11.39 5.55 6.43
N THR A 153 -12.54 5.43 5.77
CA THR A 153 -13.15 6.55 5.04
C THR A 153 -14.13 7.40 5.87
N ILE A 154 -14.66 6.87 6.97
CA ILE A 154 -15.60 7.59 7.85
C ILE A 154 -14.96 7.98 9.19
N ASN A 155 -14.19 7.09 9.81
CA ASN A 155 -13.77 7.28 11.21
C ASN A 155 -12.44 8.03 11.36
N ASN A 156 -11.69 8.23 10.28
CA ASN A 156 -10.33 8.78 10.37
C ASN A 156 -10.29 10.31 10.41
N GLN A 157 -11.44 11.00 10.52
CA GLN A 157 -11.58 12.47 10.55
C GLN A 157 -11.00 13.20 9.31
N LYS A 158 -10.56 12.46 8.30
CA LYS A 158 -10.02 12.96 7.04
C LYS A 158 -11.05 12.69 5.94
N ARG A 159 -11.20 13.64 5.02
CA ARG A 159 -11.93 13.42 3.78
C ARG A 159 -10.99 12.73 2.78
N TYR A 160 -11.34 11.53 2.30
CA TYR A 160 -10.53 10.79 1.33
C TYR A 160 -10.99 11.04 -0.09
N LYS A 161 -10.04 11.12 -1.02
CA LYS A 161 -10.27 11.01 -2.46
C LYS A 161 -9.98 9.60 -2.93
N LEU A 162 -10.63 9.19 -4.02
CA LEU A 162 -10.42 7.92 -4.69
C LEU A 162 -9.63 8.14 -5.98
N ARG A 163 -8.72 7.22 -6.28
CA ARG A 163 -8.12 7.06 -7.61
C ARG A 163 -8.31 5.61 -8.06
N VAL A 164 -8.64 5.45 -9.33
CA VAL A 164 -8.72 4.19 -10.06
C VAL A 164 -7.70 4.24 -11.19
N ASP A 165 -6.72 3.34 -11.17
CA ASP A 165 -5.74 3.18 -12.24
C ASP A 165 -6.08 1.92 -13.06
N LEU A 166 -6.09 2.04 -14.39
CA LEU A 166 -6.44 0.95 -15.31
C LEU A 166 -5.34 0.78 -16.36
N GLU A 167 -5.03 -0.47 -16.72
CA GLU A 167 -4.07 -0.82 -17.80
C GLU A 167 -4.72 -1.85 -18.75
N ASP A 168 -4.53 -1.66 -20.05
CA ASP A 168 -4.98 -2.59 -21.07
C ASP A 168 -3.90 -3.62 -21.43
N THR A 169 -4.24 -4.62 -22.25
CA THR A 169 -3.31 -5.68 -22.64
C THR A 169 -2.14 -5.18 -23.49
N SER A 170 -2.27 -4.00 -24.10
CA SER A 170 -1.22 -3.33 -24.88
C SER A 170 -0.36 -2.39 -24.05
N GLY A 171 -0.62 -2.27 -22.74
CA GLY A 171 0.13 -1.41 -21.82
C GLY A 171 -0.34 0.04 -21.78
N ASN A 172 -1.46 0.39 -22.42
CA ASN A 172 -2.02 1.74 -22.31
C ASN A 172 -2.68 1.91 -20.93
N THR A 173 -2.35 3.02 -20.27
CA THR A 173 -2.87 3.33 -18.94
C THR A 173 -3.81 4.53 -18.95
N VAL A 174 -4.92 4.44 -18.22
CA VAL A 174 -5.83 5.55 -17.95
C VAL A 174 -6.15 5.60 -16.45
N TYR A 175 -6.69 6.72 -15.99
CA TYR A 175 -7.14 6.83 -14.60
C TYR A 175 -8.45 7.58 -14.47
N ALA A 176 -9.21 7.26 -13.43
CA ALA A 176 -10.33 8.04 -12.93
C ALA A 176 -10.02 8.46 -11.49
N SER A 177 -10.47 9.63 -11.09
CA SER A 177 -10.22 10.18 -9.78
C SER A 177 -11.45 10.94 -9.29
N TYR A 178 -11.73 10.86 -8.00
CA TYR A 178 -12.92 11.44 -7.38
C TYR A 178 -12.51 12.17 -6.11
N ASP A 179 -12.88 13.44 -5.97
CA ASP A 179 -12.50 14.31 -4.84
C ASP A 179 -13.07 13.89 -3.47
N TYR A 180 -13.92 12.86 -3.48
CA TYR A 180 -14.48 12.23 -2.29
C TYR A 180 -14.82 10.78 -2.53
N PHE A 181 -14.53 9.97 -1.53
CA PHE A 181 -14.92 8.59 -1.47
C PHE A 181 -15.15 8.18 -0.02
N ALA A 182 -16.31 7.61 0.26
CA ALA A 182 -16.57 6.96 1.52
C ALA A 182 -17.52 5.78 1.37
N VAL A 183 -17.36 4.81 2.27
CA VAL A 183 -18.19 3.62 2.34
C VAL A 183 -18.86 3.60 3.70
N SER A 184 -20.19 3.44 3.71
CA SER A 184 -20.94 3.43 4.97
C SER A 184 -20.81 2.10 5.72
N SER A 185 -21.45 2.01 6.87
CA SER A 185 -21.39 0.80 7.70
C SER A 185 -22.12 -0.39 7.05
N GLY A 186 -21.82 -1.60 7.53
CA GLY A 186 -22.55 -2.80 7.11
C GLY A 186 -24.05 -2.80 7.44
N LYS A 187 -24.51 -1.95 8.38
CA LYS A 187 -25.94 -1.74 8.66
C LYS A 187 -26.65 -0.99 7.53
N SER A 188 -25.90 -0.19 6.78
CA SER A 188 -26.37 0.57 5.62
C SER A 188 -25.85 -0.04 4.32
N ASN A 189 -25.62 -1.37 4.33
CA ASN A 189 -25.15 -2.16 3.19
C ASN A 189 -23.92 -1.58 2.48
N TYR A 190 -23.04 -0.91 3.22
CA TYR A 190 -21.82 -0.29 2.67
C TYR A 190 -22.09 0.65 1.49
N HIS A 191 -23.18 1.44 1.53
CA HIS A 191 -23.50 2.40 0.47
C HIS A 191 -22.30 3.28 0.07
N LEU A 192 -22.18 3.56 -1.23
CA LEU A 192 -21.10 4.37 -1.80
C LEU A 192 -21.42 5.87 -1.74
N SER A 193 -20.54 6.64 -1.10
CA SER A 193 -20.51 8.09 -1.21
C SER A 193 -19.37 8.50 -2.14
N LEU A 194 -19.67 9.30 -3.17
CA LEU A 194 -18.71 9.70 -4.19
C LEU A 194 -18.79 11.19 -4.52
N GLY A 195 -17.62 11.78 -4.73
CA GLY A 195 -17.41 13.18 -5.11
C GLY A 195 -17.41 13.43 -6.61
N THR A 196 -16.74 14.51 -7.01
CA THR A 196 -16.68 14.95 -8.41
C THR A 196 -15.59 14.20 -9.17
N TYR A 197 -15.93 13.71 -10.36
CA TYR A 197 -15.01 13.04 -11.28
C TYR A 197 -14.00 13.99 -11.94
N HIS A 198 -12.79 13.45 -12.16
CA HIS A 198 -11.78 13.95 -13.10
C HIS A 198 -10.90 12.78 -13.55
N GLY A 199 -10.28 12.87 -14.72
CA GLY A 199 -9.35 11.84 -15.22
C GLY A 199 -9.47 11.59 -16.71
N THR A 200 -8.74 10.59 -17.19
CA THR A 200 -8.64 10.22 -18.61
C THR A 200 -9.41 8.94 -18.96
N ALA A 201 -9.91 8.19 -17.97
CA ALA A 201 -10.66 6.95 -18.20
C ALA A 201 -12.13 7.17 -18.58
N GLY A 202 -12.61 8.41 -18.51
CA GLY A 202 -14.05 8.71 -18.52
C GLY A 202 -14.72 8.29 -17.21
N ASP A 203 -15.92 8.80 -16.95
CA ASP A 203 -16.63 8.51 -15.71
C ASP A 203 -17.52 7.27 -15.83
N SER A 204 -17.19 6.21 -15.09
CA SER A 204 -18.01 5.00 -14.99
C SER A 204 -18.29 4.59 -13.54
N LEU A 205 -18.16 5.53 -12.59
CA LEU A 205 -18.48 5.28 -11.19
C LEU A 205 -19.54 6.24 -10.63
N SER A 206 -19.71 7.45 -11.17
CA SER A 206 -20.72 8.38 -10.65
C SER A 206 -22.15 7.83 -10.72
N GLY A 207 -22.47 6.99 -11.71
CA GLY A 207 -23.77 6.30 -11.77
C GLY A 207 -24.00 5.28 -10.65
N HIS A 208 -22.94 4.89 -9.93
CA HIS A 208 -23.00 3.98 -8.78
C HIS A 208 -23.10 4.74 -7.44
N LYS A 209 -23.07 6.07 -7.46
CA LYS A 209 -23.20 6.89 -6.26
C LYS A 209 -24.51 6.58 -5.54
N SER A 210 -24.45 6.51 -4.22
CA SER A 210 -25.55 6.18 -3.32
C SER A 210 -26.10 4.75 -3.44
N MET A 211 -25.53 3.89 -4.30
CA MET A 211 -25.93 2.50 -4.39
C MET A 211 -25.34 1.68 -3.22
N SER A 212 -26.08 0.66 -2.80
CA SER A 212 -25.62 -0.32 -1.82
C SER A 212 -24.70 -1.34 -2.47
N PHE A 213 -23.78 -1.93 -1.70
CA PHE A 213 -22.94 -3.00 -2.21
C PHE A 213 -23.76 -4.29 -2.34
N SER A 214 -23.53 -5.07 -3.39
CA SER A 214 -24.22 -6.34 -3.63
C SER A 214 -23.22 -7.44 -4.00
N THR A 215 -23.52 -8.66 -3.57
CA THR A 215 -22.78 -9.89 -3.89
C THR A 215 -23.76 -10.95 -4.39
N LYS A 216 -23.24 -12.05 -4.95
CA LYS A 216 -24.07 -13.14 -5.48
C LYS A 216 -25.08 -13.73 -4.48
N ASP A 217 -24.78 -13.62 -3.19
CA ASP A 217 -25.55 -14.14 -2.05
C ASP A 217 -26.26 -13.03 -1.24
N ARG A 218 -26.10 -11.75 -1.60
CA ARG A 218 -26.80 -10.64 -0.96
C ARG A 218 -27.08 -9.53 -1.97
N ASP A 219 -28.33 -9.50 -2.41
CA ASP A 219 -28.84 -8.54 -3.37
C ASP A 219 -29.35 -7.28 -2.65
N ASN A 220 -28.68 -6.15 -2.89
CA ASN A 220 -29.09 -4.82 -2.43
C ASN A 220 -29.13 -3.82 -3.60
N ASP A 221 -29.14 -4.29 -4.84
CA ASP A 221 -29.18 -3.43 -6.01
C ASP A 221 -30.64 -2.98 -6.32
N VAL A 222 -30.82 -2.13 -7.34
CA VAL A 222 -32.14 -1.58 -7.69
C VAL A 222 -32.75 -2.26 -8.92
N TYR A 223 -32.11 -3.34 -9.41
CA TYR A 223 -32.62 -4.13 -10.52
C TYR A 223 -33.61 -5.19 -10.01
N SER A 224 -34.45 -5.71 -10.90
CA SER A 224 -35.45 -6.73 -10.53
C SER A 224 -34.86 -8.13 -10.39
N GLY A 225 -33.63 -8.34 -10.81
CA GLY A 225 -32.84 -9.55 -10.58
C GLY A 225 -31.49 -9.20 -9.96
N ASN A 226 -30.63 -10.18 -9.77
CA ASN A 226 -29.37 -9.98 -9.06
C ASN A 226 -28.23 -9.60 -10.02
N CYS A 227 -27.81 -8.33 -10.01
CA CYS A 227 -26.73 -7.84 -10.87
C CYS A 227 -25.40 -8.55 -10.60
N ALA A 228 -25.09 -8.84 -9.34
CA ALA A 228 -23.86 -9.52 -8.96
C ALA A 228 -23.79 -10.94 -9.55
N ALA A 229 -24.91 -11.66 -9.55
CA ALA A 229 -25.03 -12.98 -10.17
C ALA A 229 -24.93 -12.90 -11.71
N ASN A 230 -25.64 -11.94 -12.32
CA ASN A 230 -25.68 -11.79 -13.78
C ASN A 230 -24.33 -11.37 -14.39
N PHE A 231 -23.58 -10.51 -13.70
CA PHE A 231 -22.34 -9.90 -14.20
C PHE A 231 -21.08 -10.41 -13.48
N HIS A 232 -21.18 -11.53 -12.77
CA HIS A 232 -20.07 -12.29 -12.20
C HIS A 232 -19.10 -11.45 -11.36
N GLY A 233 -19.63 -10.65 -10.43
CA GLY A 233 -18.81 -9.77 -9.60
C GLY A 233 -19.48 -9.39 -8.28
N ALA A 234 -18.93 -8.36 -7.65
CA ALA A 234 -19.54 -7.70 -6.48
C ALA A 234 -19.22 -6.22 -6.51
N TRP A 235 -20.24 -5.39 -6.38
CA TRP A 235 -20.11 -3.96 -6.62
C TRP A 235 -21.25 -3.17 -5.99
N TRP A 236 -21.16 -1.84 -6.04
CA TRP A 236 -22.27 -0.94 -5.78
C TRP A 236 -23.22 -0.88 -6.97
N TYR A 237 -23.84 -2.01 -7.33
CA TYR A 237 -24.68 -2.12 -8.53
C TYR A 237 -25.92 -1.22 -8.44
N GLY A 238 -26.24 -0.56 -9.56
CA GLY A 238 -27.51 0.14 -9.80
C GLY A 238 -28.46 -0.78 -10.56
N SER A 239 -28.61 -0.55 -11.87
CA SER A 239 -29.36 -1.45 -12.78
C SER A 239 -28.71 -1.55 -14.17
N CYS A 240 -27.57 -2.23 -14.35
CA CYS A 240 -26.74 -2.83 -13.30
C CYS A 240 -25.45 -2.06 -13.07
N HIS A 241 -24.66 -1.78 -14.11
CA HIS A 241 -23.41 -1.05 -13.92
C HIS A 241 -22.89 -0.34 -15.16
N SER A 242 -22.05 0.68 -14.93
CA SER A 242 -21.09 1.21 -15.90
C SER A 242 -19.64 0.82 -15.58
N SER A 243 -19.35 0.33 -14.36
CA SER A 243 -18.06 -0.28 -14.00
C SER A 243 -18.24 -1.61 -13.25
N ASN A 244 -17.33 -2.56 -13.48
CA ASN A 244 -17.35 -3.88 -12.84
C ASN A 244 -15.93 -4.37 -12.55
N LEU A 245 -15.14 -3.61 -11.77
CA LEU A 245 -13.71 -3.91 -11.55
C LEU A 245 -13.46 -5.20 -10.74
N ASN A 246 -14.51 -5.73 -10.09
CA ASN A 246 -14.51 -7.01 -9.39
C ASN A 246 -15.12 -8.15 -10.21
N GLY A 247 -15.36 -7.94 -11.50
CA GLY A 247 -15.83 -8.96 -12.43
C GLY A 247 -14.79 -10.06 -12.71
N ALA A 248 -15.17 -10.99 -13.59
CA ALA A 248 -14.31 -12.07 -14.06
C ALA A 248 -13.04 -11.50 -14.73
N TYR A 249 -11.89 -12.13 -14.47
CA TYR A 249 -10.65 -11.74 -15.14
C TYR A 249 -10.59 -12.36 -16.54
N LEU A 250 -11.06 -11.62 -17.55
CA LEU A 250 -11.16 -12.11 -18.95
C LEU A 250 -10.01 -11.63 -19.85
N HIS A 251 -9.06 -10.87 -19.29
CA HIS A 251 -7.80 -10.47 -19.92
C HIS A 251 -7.92 -9.92 -21.37
N GLY A 252 -8.50 -8.73 -21.51
CA GLY A 252 -8.66 -8.06 -22.80
C GLY A 252 -10.05 -8.24 -23.40
N ALA A 253 -10.12 -8.33 -24.74
CA ALA A 253 -11.39 -8.43 -25.44
C ALA A 253 -12.11 -9.76 -25.13
N HIS A 254 -13.41 -9.71 -24.89
CA HIS A 254 -14.21 -10.90 -24.55
C HIS A 254 -15.62 -10.83 -25.16
N SER A 255 -16.19 -11.99 -25.48
CA SER A 255 -17.50 -12.09 -26.17
C SER A 255 -18.70 -11.98 -25.22
N SER A 256 -18.53 -12.34 -23.95
CA SER A 256 -19.58 -12.23 -22.95
C SER A 256 -19.92 -10.77 -22.65
N TYR A 257 -21.18 -10.50 -22.33
CA TYR A 257 -21.62 -9.13 -22.08
C TYR A 257 -21.32 -8.72 -20.63
N ALA A 258 -20.49 -7.68 -20.47
CA ALA A 258 -20.34 -6.88 -19.25
C ALA A 258 -19.84 -7.59 -17.96
N ASN A 259 -19.51 -8.88 -18.00
CA ASN A 259 -19.10 -9.69 -16.85
C ASN A 259 -17.58 -9.68 -16.51
N GLY A 260 -16.77 -8.95 -17.28
CA GLY A 260 -15.32 -8.81 -17.07
C GLY A 260 -14.92 -7.66 -16.13
N VAL A 261 -13.61 -7.42 -15.99
CA VAL A 261 -13.03 -6.24 -15.30
C VAL A 261 -13.24 -4.97 -16.15
N ASN A 262 -14.48 -4.50 -16.21
CA ASN A 262 -14.92 -3.54 -17.22
C ASN A 262 -14.99 -2.10 -16.68
N TRP A 263 -14.65 -1.13 -17.53
CA TRP A 263 -14.88 0.31 -17.33
C TRP A 263 -15.46 0.91 -18.61
N TYR A 264 -16.78 1.15 -18.60
CA TYR A 264 -17.55 1.40 -19.82
C TYR A 264 -17.06 2.61 -20.62
N ALA A 265 -16.82 3.74 -19.96
CA ALA A 265 -16.44 4.99 -20.63
C ALA A 265 -15.06 4.93 -21.32
N TRP A 266 -14.26 3.90 -21.02
CA TRP A 266 -12.94 3.72 -21.63
C TRP A 266 -12.94 2.69 -22.76
N LYS A 267 -13.44 1.47 -22.52
CA LYS A 267 -13.39 0.36 -23.50
C LYS A 267 -14.70 -0.44 -23.59
N GLY A 268 -15.81 0.11 -23.11
CA GLY A 268 -17.13 -0.52 -23.19
C GLY A 268 -17.25 -1.77 -22.31
N TYR A 269 -18.21 -2.64 -22.67
CA TYR A 269 -18.57 -3.83 -21.89
C TYR A 269 -17.90 -5.13 -22.33
N HIS A 270 -17.16 -5.11 -23.43
CA HIS A 270 -16.53 -6.29 -24.06
C HIS A 270 -15.00 -6.28 -23.93
N TYR A 271 -14.47 -5.54 -22.96
CA TYR A 271 -13.04 -5.47 -22.70
C TYR A 271 -12.74 -5.46 -21.20
N SER A 272 -12.07 -6.51 -20.73
CA SER A 272 -11.60 -6.67 -19.37
C SER A 272 -10.20 -6.07 -19.23
N ALA A 273 -10.04 -5.08 -18.36
CA ALA A 273 -8.73 -4.51 -18.07
C ALA A 273 -7.72 -5.58 -17.63
N LYS A 274 -6.46 -5.43 -18.03
CA LYS A 274 -5.36 -6.29 -17.59
C LYS A 274 -4.96 -5.98 -16.16
N ARG A 275 -4.91 -4.69 -15.80
CA ARG A 275 -4.74 -4.24 -14.42
C ARG A 275 -5.83 -3.26 -14.03
N ALA A 276 -6.28 -3.37 -12.80
CA ALA A 276 -7.15 -2.40 -12.16
C ALA A 276 -6.72 -2.24 -10.71
N GLU A 277 -6.48 -1.01 -10.26
CA GLU A 277 -6.19 -0.70 -8.86
C GLU A 277 -7.11 0.41 -8.37
N MET A 278 -7.74 0.20 -7.21
CA MET A 278 -8.47 1.26 -6.52
C MET A 278 -7.74 1.62 -5.22
N LYS A 279 -7.53 2.92 -5.03
CA LYS A 279 -6.71 3.44 -3.93
C LYS A 279 -7.24 4.76 -3.39
N ILE A 280 -7.10 4.98 -2.09
CA ILE A 280 -7.56 6.19 -1.40
C ILE A 280 -6.42 6.95 -0.74
N ARG A 281 -6.57 8.26 -0.63
CA ARG A 281 -5.64 9.15 0.07
C ARG A 281 -6.40 10.34 0.65
N PRO A 282 -5.97 10.96 1.76
CA PRO A 282 -6.61 12.18 2.23
C PRO A 282 -6.60 13.26 1.13
N ASN A 283 -7.74 13.89 0.90
CA ASN A 283 -7.95 14.81 -0.23
C ASN A 283 -7.04 16.05 -0.14
N ASN A 284 -6.89 16.59 1.06
CA ASN A 284 -6.11 17.81 1.33
C ASN A 284 -4.64 17.51 1.70
N TRP A 285 -4.19 16.27 1.56
CA TRP A 285 -2.81 15.91 1.84
C TRP A 285 -1.90 16.22 0.64
N THR A 286 -0.76 16.83 0.95
CA THR A 286 0.34 17.10 0.03
C THR A 286 1.60 16.43 0.57
N PRO A 287 2.41 15.77 -0.29
CA PRO A 287 3.66 15.17 0.14
C PRO A 287 4.55 16.20 0.84
N SER A 288 5.04 15.86 2.05
CA SER A 288 6.10 16.61 2.75
C SER A 288 7.45 16.46 2.06
#